data_AF-A0A6P0YG12-F1
#
_entry.id   AF-A0A6P0YG12-F1
#
_cell.length_a   1.000
_cell.length_b   1.000
_cell.length_c   1.000
_cell.angle_alpha   90.00
_cell.angle_beta   90.00
_cell.angle_gamma   90.00
#
_symmetry.space_group_name_H-M   'P 1'
#
loop_
_entity.id
_entity.type
_entity.pdbx_description
1 polymer ?
#
loop_
_entity_poly.entity_id
_entity_poly.type
_entity_poly.pdbx_seq_one_letter_code
_entity_poly.pdbx_strand_id
1 'polypeptide(L)'
;MVIGDSEIHGVELSYWLKIRAITQKIHFIFGQKQDTNYRKPRQKYHPLSNLPVSPGTKIFLSNINITQNKGLGSFNLVAYWKRKYKNKMEKEPWYLLTNLESLD
;
A
#
# COMPACT_ATOMS: atom_id res chain seq x y z
N MET A 1 -2.70 11.15 12.44
CA MET A 1 -2.05 10.29 11.42
C MET A 1 -1.66 8.99 12.10
N VAL A 2 -2.09 7.86 11.56
CA VAL A 2 -1.78 6.52 12.10
C VAL A 2 -0.74 5.87 11.21
N ILE A 3 0.39 5.46 11.78
CA ILE A 3 1.44 4.71 11.08
C ILE A 3 1.47 3.32 11.70
N GLY A 4 1.35 2.28 10.88
CA GLY A 4 1.48 0.90 11.33
C GLY A 4 2.53 0.14 10.53
N ASP A 5 3.31 -0.67 11.23
CA ASP A 5 4.33 -1.51 10.63
C ASP A 5 3.73 -2.74 9.93
N SER A 6 4.53 -3.34 9.05
CA SER A 6 4.27 -4.51 8.19
C SER A 6 3.73 -5.77 8.87
N GLU A 7 3.73 -5.82 10.20
CA GLU A 7 3.11 -6.90 10.98
C GLU A 7 1.60 -6.73 11.17
N ILE A 8 1.09 -5.51 11.01
CA ILE A 8 -0.34 -5.21 11.15
C ILE A 8 -1.06 -5.61 9.85
N HIS A 9 -1.27 -6.91 9.68
CA HIS A 9 -2.04 -7.53 8.59
C HIS A 9 -3.55 -7.25 8.70
N GLY A 10 -3.95 -6.24 9.46
CA GLY A 10 -5.34 -5.87 9.69
C GLY A 10 -5.91 -5.13 8.50
N VAL A 11 -6.26 -5.84 7.43
CA VAL A 11 -7.01 -5.23 6.32
C VAL A 11 -8.39 -4.76 6.80
N GLU A 12 -8.93 -5.44 7.82
CA GLU A 12 -10.11 -5.01 8.58
C GLU A 12 -9.87 -3.70 9.34
N LEU A 13 -8.72 -3.54 9.99
CA LEU A 13 -8.35 -2.27 10.65
C LEU A 13 -8.21 -1.13 9.64
N SER A 14 -7.59 -1.41 8.49
CA SER A 14 -7.46 -0.46 7.39
C SER A 14 -8.84 -0.02 6.86
N TYR A 15 -9.77 -0.97 6.74
CA TYR A 15 -11.14 -0.70 6.33
C TYR A 15 -11.92 0.09 7.39
N TRP A 16 -11.79 -0.29 8.66
CA TRP A 16 -12.41 0.41 9.77
C TRP A 16 -11.92 1.86 9.87
N LEU A 17 -10.60 2.07 9.76
CA LEU A 17 -10.01 3.41 9.72
C LEU A 17 -10.46 4.20 8.50
N LYS A 18 -10.62 3.56 7.34
CA LYS A 18 -11.18 4.22 6.15
C LYS A 18 -12.63 4.68 6.37
N ILE A 19 -13.48 3.86 6.97
CA ILE A 19 -14.87 4.27 7.27
C ILE A 19 -14.87 5.41 8.28
N ARG A 20 -14.06 5.31 9.35
CA ARG A 20 -13.89 6.37 10.34
C ARG A 20 -13.32 7.65 9.73
N ALA A 21 -12.47 7.52 8.69
CA ALA A 21 -11.90 8.64 7.97
C ALA A 21 -12.94 9.51 7.23
N ILE A 22 -14.14 8.98 7.00
CA ILE A 22 -15.26 9.72 6.37
C ILE A 22 -15.85 10.74 7.35
N THR A 23 -15.98 10.36 8.62
CA THR A 23 -16.58 11.22 9.67
C THR A 23 -15.53 12.01 10.44
N GLN A 24 -14.28 11.54 10.48
CA GLN A 24 -13.15 12.18 11.14
C GLN A 24 -12.00 12.24 10.15
N LYS A 25 -11.30 13.36 9.97
CA LYS A 25 -10.12 13.42 9.08
C LYS A 25 -8.97 12.57 9.64
N ILE A 26 -8.97 11.28 9.33
CA ILE A 26 -7.95 10.32 9.77
C ILE A 26 -7.18 9.84 8.54
N HIS A 27 -5.87 10.09 8.54
CA HIS A 27 -4.95 9.54 7.55
C HIS A 27 -4.19 8.35 8.14
N PHE A 28 -4.03 7.29 7.35
CA PHE A 28 -3.26 6.13 7.73
C PHE A 28 -2.26 5.70 6.66
N ILE A 29 -1.18 5.08 7.10
CA ILE A 29 -0.16 4.44 6.27
C ILE A 29 0.21 3.10 6.92
N PHE A 30 0.04 2.01 6.19
CA PHE A 30 0.41 0.66 6.64
C PHE A 30 1.41 0.01 5.69
N GLY A 31 2.50 -0.52 6.25
CA GLY A 31 3.44 -1.34 5.49
C GLY A 31 2.77 -2.62 4.99
N GLN A 32 3.08 -3.03 3.75
CA GLN A 32 2.62 -4.28 3.15
C GLN A 32 3.82 -5.11 2.71
N LYS A 33 3.70 -6.44 2.81
CA LYS A 33 4.74 -7.36 2.34
C LYS A 33 4.65 -7.54 0.83
N GLN A 34 5.78 -7.84 0.19
CA GLN A 34 5.86 -8.02 -1.27
C GLN A 34 5.02 -9.19 -1.83
N ASP A 35 4.72 -10.18 -1.01
CA ASP A 35 3.89 -11.34 -1.32
C ASP A 35 2.38 -11.05 -1.25
N THR A 36 2.02 -9.87 -0.74
CA THR A 36 0.63 -9.45 -0.65
C THR A 36 0.07 -9.30 -2.06
N ASN A 37 -1.11 -9.84 -2.30
CA ASN A 37 -1.77 -9.71 -3.59
C ASN A 37 -2.42 -8.33 -3.73
N TYR A 38 -2.61 -7.88 -4.95
CA TYR A 38 -3.43 -6.72 -5.26
C TYR A 38 -4.13 -6.92 -6.60
N ARG A 39 -5.23 -6.20 -6.81
CA ARG A 39 -5.87 -6.09 -8.12
C ARG A 39 -6.28 -4.65 -8.41
N LYS A 40 -6.16 -4.27 -9.66
CA LYS A 40 -6.87 -3.11 -10.21
C LYS A 40 -8.32 -3.50 -10.55
N PRO A 41 -9.25 -2.54 -10.66
CA PRO A 41 -10.59 -2.82 -11.13
C PRO A 41 -10.57 -3.61 -12.45
N ARG A 42 -11.35 -4.69 -12.53
CA ARG A 42 -11.47 -5.57 -13.71
C ARG A 42 -10.19 -6.34 -14.09
N GLN A 43 -9.18 -6.39 -13.21
CA GLN A 43 -7.96 -7.19 -13.42
C GLN A 43 -7.88 -8.37 -12.44
N LYS A 44 -7.07 -9.36 -12.80
CA LYS A 44 -6.74 -10.49 -11.91
C LYS A 44 -5.87 -10.01 -10.74
N TYR A 45 -5.83 -10.81 -9.68
CA TYR A 45 -4.90 -10.58 -8.59
C TYR A 45 -3.48 -10.88 -9.04
N HIS A 46 -2.56 -9.98 -8.70
CA HIS A 46 -1.13 -10.13 -8.88
C HIS A 46 -0.42 -9.80 -7.57
N PRO A 47 0.71 -10.44 -7.25
CA PRO A 47 1.49 -10.06 -6.08
C PRO A 47 2.08 -8.67 -6.26
N LEU A 48 2.31 -7.94 -5.16
CA LEU A 48 2.94 -6.62 -5.17
C LEU A 48 4.34 -6.66 -5.79
N SER A 49 5.05 -7.77 -5.64
CA SER A 49 6.34 -8.03 -6.30
C SER A 49 6.31 -7.91 -7.83
N ASN A 50 5.15 -8.03 -8.49
CA ASN A 50 5.03 -7.84 -9.94
C ASN A 50 5.03 -6.36 -10.35
N LEU A 51 5.01 -5.42 -9.41
CA LEU A 51 5.11 -4.00 -9.75
C LEU A 51 6.51 -3.70 -10.31
N PRO A 52 6.63 -2.89 -11.38
CA PRO A 52 7.91 -2.54 -11.99
C PRO A 52 8.65 -1.49 -11.14
N VAL A 53 8.89 -1.82 -9.87
CA VAL A 53 9.61 -0.96 -8.93
C VAL A 53 11.10 -1.27 -9.05
N SER A 54 11.88 -0.22 -9.28
CA SER A 54 13.34 -0.28 -9.32
C SER A 54 13.92 0.79 -8.39
N PRO A 55 15.18 0.67 -7.94
CA PRO A 55 15.80 1.66 -7.07
C PRO A 55 15.73 3.08 -7.66
N GLY A 56 15.09 4.00 -6.94
CA GLY A 56 14.82 5.37 -7.38
C GLY A 56 13.39 5.60 -7.91
N THR A 57 12.59 4.54 -8.03
CA THR A 57 11.22 4.61 -8.55
C THR A 57 10.20 4.80 -7.42
N LYS A 58 9.22 5.67 -7.67
CA LYS A 58 8.02 5.88 -6.85
C LYS A 58 6.81 5.62 -7.73
N ILE A 59 5.94 4.69 -7.34
CA ILE A 59 4.69 4.36 -8.02
C ILE A 59 3.55 4.65 -7.06
N PHE A 60 2.52 5.34 -7.54
CA PHE A 60 1.26 5.53 -6.83
C PHE A 60 0.14 4.82 -7.60
N LEU A 61 -0.58 3.95 -6.90
CA LEU A 61 -1.75 3.25 -7.43
C LEU A 61 -2.97 3.63 -6.61
N SER A 62 -3.93 4.30 -7.24
CA SER A 62 -5.21 4.62 -6.63
C SER A 62 -6.24 3.52 -6.85
N ASN A 63 -7.17 3.37 -5.90
CA ASN A 63 -8.37 2.55 -6.05
C ASN A 63 -8.09 1.06 -6.37
N ILE A 64 -7.11 0.47 -5.68
CA ILE A 64 -6.78 -0.95 -5.78
C ILE A 64 -7.43 -1.77 -4.66
N ASN A 65 -7.61 -3.06 -4.87
CA ASN A 65 -8.04 -3.98 -3.80
C ASN A 65 -6.85 -4.88 -3.43
N ILE A 66 -6.53 -4.96 -2.14
CA ILE A 66 -5.39 -5.75 -1.66
C ILE A 66 -5.80 -7.18 -1.32
N THR A 67 -6.99 -7.41 -0.76
CA THR A 67 -7.40 -8.77 -0.37
C THR A 67 -8.44 -9.38 -1.29
N GLN A 68 -8.40 -10.69 -1.39
CA GLN A 68 -9.46 -11.50 -2.02
C GLN A 68 -10.76 -11.52 -1.20
N ASN A 69 -10.70 -11.15 0.09
CA ASN A 69 -11.85 -11.03 0.97
C ASN A 69 -12.86 -10.02 0.41
N LYS A 70 -14.02 -10.53 0.01
CA LYS A 70 -15.15 -9.73 -0.49
C LYS A 70 -15.64 -8.81 0.62
N GLY A 71 -15.77 -7.51 0.32
CA GLY A 71 -16.30 -6.50 1.25
C GLY A 71 -15.27 -5.50 1.76
N LEU A 72 -13.98 -5.76 1.58
CA LEU A 72 -12.93 -4.78 1.85
C LEU A 72 -12.87 -3.81 0.65
N GLY A 73 -13.16 -2.55 0.93
CA GLY A 73 -13.19 -1.49 -0.09
C GLY A 73 -11.83 -1.27 -0.76
N SER A 74 -11.81 -0.37 -1.73
CA SER A 74 -10.58 -0.05 -2.46
C SER A 74 -9.71 0.96 -1.72
N PHE A 75 -8.39 0.87 -1.86
CA PHE A 75 -7.41 1.70 -1.18
C PHE A 75 -6.37 2.26 -2.16
N ASN A 76 -5.55 3.18 -1.68
CA ASN A 76 -4.41 3.68 -2.44
C ASN A 76 -3.14 2.98 -1.94
N LEU A 77 -2.20 2.76 -2.85
CA LEU A 77 -0.95 2.09 -2.57
C LEU A 77 0.21 2.88 -3.14
N VAL A 78 1.26 2.98 -2.36
CA VAL A 78 2.54 3.57 -2.72
C VAL A 78 3.55 2.45 -2.80
N ALA A 79 4.27 2.35 -3.91
CA ALA A 79 5.47 1.54 -3.98
C ALA A 79 6.67 2.48 -4.13
N TYR A 80 7.63 2.37 -3.22
CA TYR A 80 8.81 3.22 -3.22
C TYR A 80 10.06 2.38 -2.98
N TRP A 81 11.06 2.53 -3.85
CA TRP A 81 12.36 1.93 -3.63
C TRP A 81 13.42 3.01 -3.56
N LYS A 82 14.03 3.16 -2.40
CA LYS A 82 15.12 4.12 -2.20
C LYS A 82 16.29 3.79 -3.11
N ARG A 83 16.84 4.81 -3.79
CA ARG A 83 18.03 4.67 -4.64
C ARG A 83 19.22 4.20 -3.79
N LYS A 84 20.08 3.36 -4.40
CA LYS A 84 21.37 2.95 -3.81
C LYS A 84 22.22 4.19 -3.48
N TYR A 85 22.66 4.29 -2.23
CA TYR A 85 23.56 5.36 -1.80
C TYR A 85 24.71 4.77 -0.98
N LYS A 86 25.96 5.13 -1.31
CA LYS A 86 27.18 4.70 -0.60
C LYS A 86 27.20 3.19 -0.27
N ASN A 87 26.91 2.34 -1.27
CA ASN A 87 26.83 0.87 -1.15
C ASN A 87 25.74 0.29 -0.23
N LYS A 88 24.89 1.11 0.39
CA LYS A 88 23.69 0.64 1.09
C LYS A 88 22.50 0.64 0.14
N MET A 89 21.86 -0.52 0.01
CA MET A 89 20.67 -0.73 -0.80
C MET A 89 19.65 -1.48 0.04
N GLU A 90 18.40 -1.01 0.06
CA GLU A 90 17.29 -1.79 0.60
C GLU A 90 17.11 -3.03 -0.27
N LYS A 91 17.02 -4.19 0.37
CA LYS A 91 16.83 -5.47 -0.34
C LYS A 91 15.50 -5.52 -1.08
N GLU A 92 14.50 -4.81 -0.56
CA GLU A 92 13.12 -4.85 -1.04
C GLU A 92 12.53 -3.44 -1.12
N PRO A 93 11.61 -3.20 -2.07
CA PRO A 93 10.83 -1.97 -2.12
C PRO A 93 9.83 -1.88 -0.97
N TRP A 94 9.52 -0.65 -0.55
CA TRP A 94 8.46 -0.40 0.42
C TRP A 94 7.12 -0.32 -0.28
N TYR A 95 6.17 -1.12 0.19
CA TYR A 95 4.77 -1.04 -0.22
C TYR A 95 3.96 -0.46 0.93
N LEU A 96 3.28 0.65 0.70
CA LEU A 96 2.53 1.37 1.72
C LEU A 96 1.07 1.48 1.29
N LEU A 97 0.17 0.93 2.08
CA LEU A 97 -1.27 1.08 1.95
C LEU A 97 -1.71 2.37 2.63
N THR A 98 -2.46 3.21 1.92
CA THR A 98 -2.88 4.51 2.43
C THR A 98 -4.25 4.93 1.92
N ASN A 99 -4.85 5.90 2.62
CA ASN A 99 -6.03 6.64 2.18
C ASN A 99 -5.70 8.08 1.75
N LEU A 100 -4.42 8.42 1.58
CA LEU A 100 -3.99 9.71 1.02
C LEU A 100 -4.34 9.80 -0.47
N GLU A 101 -4.78 10.98 -0.92
CA GLU A 101 -5.15 11.24 -2.31
C GLU A 101 -3.94 11.46 -3.22
N SER A 102 -2.85 12.00 -2.66
CA SER A 102 -1.58 12.24 -3.35
C SER A 102 -0.39 11.99 -2.41
N LEU A 103 0.81 11.96 -2.99
CA LEU A 103 2.10 11.88 -2.29
C LEU A 103 2.92 13.17 -2.44
N ASP A 104 2.24 14.27 -2.75
CA ASP A 104 2.78 15.60 -2.95
C ASP A 104 2.44 16.50 -1.76
#